data_AF-A0A2W6CDA8-F1
#
_entry.id   AF-A0A2W6CDA8-F1
#
_cell.length_a   1.000
_cell.length_b   1.000
_cell.length_c   1.000
_cell.angle_alpha   90.00
_cell.angle_beta   90.00
_cell.angle_gamma   90.00
#
_symmetry.space_group_name_H-M   'P 1'
#
loop_
_entity.id
_entity.type
_entity.pdbx_description
1 polymer ?
#
loop_
_entity_poly.entity_id
_entity_poly.type
_entity_poly.pdbx_seq_one_letter_code
_entity_poly.pdbx_strand_id
1 'polypeptide(L)'
;MTPAIDVDYASLRVPTAYQVVNGFAVVRDYQPLIDVEWDDARECVEAEARWLDRAAKASTAEEFDRILSTAAAEEAPDDFDWLFRGLDVGVAGLTLVLSAAYYATCFSCRTHPSISGDHMPQVIMAAEPQRVRVLAGYAARAGCGVENAGDGLVCAYAASVEHLHALAQAMLAARAELEELPQPSWRPRVQEYLSDEDSDEFEWTDDETG
;
A
#
# COMPACT_ATOMS: atom_id res chain seq x y z
N MET A 1 4.03 21.87 1.51
CA MET A 1 5.27 21.51 0.83
C MET A 1 4.92 21.13 -0.62
N THR A 2 5.73 21.48 -1.62
CA THR A 2 5.49 21.03 -3.01
C THR A 2 6.12 19.64 -3.16
N PRO A 3 5.37 18.61 -3.60
CA PRO A 3 5.93 17.28 -3.78
C PRO A 3 7.10 17.29 -4.77
N ALA A 4 8.17 16.57 -4.43
CA ALA A 4 9.40 16.53 -5.22
C ALA A 4 9.94 15.10 -5.31
N ILE A 5 10.74 14.83 -6.34
CA ILE A 5 11.50 13.58 -6.48
C ILE A 5 12.89 13.83 -5.90
N ASP A 6 13.17 13.28 -4.72
CA ASP A 6 14.45 13.39 -4.02
C ASP A 6 14.85 12.03 -3.43
N VAL A 7 15.44 11.17 -4.26
CA VAL A 7 15.78 9.80 -3.90
C VAL A 7 17.28 9.56 -4.07
N ASP A 8 17.96 9.28 -2.95
CA ASP A 8 19.25 8.62 -2.97
C ASP A 8 19.06 7.12 -3.20
N TYR A 9 19.14 6.72 -4.47
CA TYR A 9 19.01 5.32 -4.90
C TYR A 9 20.08 4.39 -4.32
N ALA A 10 21.24 4.91 -3.91
CA ALA A 10 22.31 4.10 -3.34
C ALA A 10 22.05 3.75 -1.86
N SER A 11 21.21 4.53 -1.17
CA SER A 11 20.83 4.29 0.22
C SER A 11 19.69 3.26 0.40
N LEU A 12 19.02 2.87 -0.69
CA LEU A 12 17.88 1.97 -0.65
C LEU A 12 18.28 0.57 -0.19
N ARG A 13 17.45 -0.02 0.67
CA ARG A 13 17.60 -1.39 1.14
C ARG A 13 16.51 -2.27 0.53
N VAL A 14 16.94 -3.42 0.03
CA VAL A 14 16.04 -4.47 -0.43
C VAL A 14 15.69 -5.36 0.76
N PRO A 15 14.40 -5.61 1.03
CA PRO A 15 14.01 -6.44 2.17
C PRO A 15 14.31 -7.92 1.87
N THR A 16 14.52 -8.70 2.92
CA THR A 16 14.54 -10.17 2.80
C THR A 16 13.12 -10.71 2.63
N ALA A 17 12.98 -11.93 2.12
CA ALA A 17 11.67 -12.59 2.03
C ALA A 17 11.01 -12.75 3.41
N TYR A 18 11.78 -13.07 4.45
CA TYR A 18 11.30 -13.10 5.83
C TYR A 18 10.70 -11.75 6.26
N GLN A 19 11.38 -10.64 5.98
CA GLN A 19 10.88 -9.30 6.28
C GLN A 19 9.59 -9.01 5.49
N VAL A 20 9.54 -9.32 4.20
CA VAL A 20 8.33 -9.14 3.40
C VAL A 20 7.15 -9.92 3.98
N VAL A 21 7.38 -11.14 4.50
CA VAL A 21 6.32 -12.00 5.04
C VAL A 21 5.88 -11.60 6.45
N ASN A 22 6.84 -11.28 7.33
CA ASN A 22 6.58 -11.00 8.74
C ASN A 22 6.41 -9.51 9.04
N GLY A 23 6.52 -8.68 8.00
CA GLY A 23 6.54 -7.23 8.11
C GLY A 23 7.90 -6.67 8.51
N PHE A 24 8.09 -5.41 8.14
CA PHE A 24 9.25 -4.60 8.50
C PHE A 24 8.82 -3.15 8.78
N ALA A 25 7.57 -3.00 9.21
CA ALA A 25 6.83 -1.74 9.31
C ALA A 25 7.07 -0.96 10.60
N VAL A 26 6.90 0.36 10.47
CA VAL A 26 7.05 1.39 11.51
C VAL A 26 5.83 1.44 12.47
N VAL A 27 4.72 0.75 12.14
CA VAL A 27 3.50 0.66 12.95
C VAL A 27 3.08 -0.80 13.14
N ARG A 28 2.68 -1.15 14.36
CA ARG A 28 2.40 -2.54 14.78
C ARG A 28 1.21 -3.20 14.08
N ASP A 29 0.31 -2.43 13.49
CA ASP A 29 -0.97 -2.93 12.96
C ASP A 29 -1.01 -3.05 11.42
N TYR A 30 0.10 -2.75 10.72
CA TYR A 30 0.16 -2.90 9.27
C TYR A 30 0.40 -4.36 8.87
N GLN A 31 -0.59 -4.99 8.24
CA GLN A 31 -0.45 -6.35 7.73
C GLN A 31 0.34 -6.37 6.42
N PRO A 32 1.34 -7.26 6.27
CA PRO A 32 2.05 -7.41 5.02
C PRO A 32 1.12 -7.79 3.87
N LEU A 33 1.16 -7.00 2.80
CA LEU A 33 0.34 -7.22 1.60
C LEU A 33 1.13 -8.08 0.61
N ILE A 34 1.09 -9.39 0.83
CA ILE A 34 1.75 -10.41 0.02
C ILE A 34 0.73 -10.96 -0.98
N ASP A 35 1.19 -11.33 -2.18
CA ASP A 35 0.35 -11.97 -3.21
C ASP A 35 -0.88 -11.17 -3.65
N VAL A 36 -0.84 -9.84 -3.52
CA VAL A 36 -1.84 -8.95 -4.12
C VAL A 36 -1.81 -9.10 -5.62
N GLU A 37 -2.95 -9.47 -6.21
CA GLU A 37 -3.08 -9.58 -7.66
C GLU A 37 -3.43 -8.22 -8.30
N TRP A 38 -3.09 -8.08 -9.59
CA TRP A 38 -3.44 -6.87 -10.34
C TRP A 38 -4.94 -6.61 -10.44
N ASP A 39 -5.75 -7.68 -10.44
CA ASP A 39 -7.22 -7.55 -10.46
C ASP A 39 -7.76 -7.05 -9.12
N ASP A 40 -7.22 -7.52 -7.99
CA ASP A 40 -7.53 -6.96 -6.66
C ASP A 40 -7.21 -5.46 -6.61
N ALA A 41 -6.01 -5.09 -7.09
CA ALA A 41 -5.58 -3.70 -7.11
C ALA A 41 -6.48 -2.83 -8.02
N ARG A 42 -6.90 -3.38 -9.17
CA ARG A 42 -7.84 -2.71 -10.09
C ARG A 42 -9.19 -2.45 -9.44
N GLU A 43 -9.76 -3.47 -8.80
CA GLU A 43 -11.07 -3.36 -8.14
C GLU A 43 -11.04 -2.34 -7.00
N CYS A 44 -9.97 -2.34 -6.20
CA CYS A 44 -9.76 -1.32 -5.17
C CYS A 44 -9.63 0.09 -5.76
N VAL A 45 -8.86 0.28 -6.83
CA VAL A 45 -8.72 1.60 -7.50
C VAL A 45 -10.07 2.06 -8.07
N GLU A 46 -10.83 1.18 -8.72
CA GLU A 46 -12.16 1.51 -9.24
C GLU A 46 -13.14 1.88 -8.11
N ALA A 47 -13.07 1.22 -6.97
CA ALA A 47 -13.88 1.54 -5.80
C ALA A 47 -13.47 2.87 -5.16
N GLU A 48 -12.19 3.05 -4.92
CA GLU A 48 -11.63 4.29 -4.35
C GLU A 48 -12.00 5.51 -5.21
N ALA A 49 -12.00 5.38 -6.54
CA ALA A 49 -12.45 6.45 -7.45
C ALA A 49 -13.90 6.89 -7.17
N ARG A 50 -14.83 5.93 -6.96
CA ARG A 50 -16.24 6.24 -6.63
C ARG A 50 -16.37 6.98 -5.31
N TRP A 51 -15.57 6.60 -4.32
CA TRP A 51 -15.57 7.23 -3.00
C TRP A 51 -14.96 8.63 -3.03
N LEU A 52 -13.87 8.82 -3.78
CA LEU A 52 -13.29 10.15 -4.00
C LEU A 52 -14.26 11.06 -4.75
N ASP A 53 -14.95 10.57 -5.79
CA ASP A 53 -16.00 11.34 -6.49
C ASP A 53 -17.17 11.73 -5.60
N ARG A 54 -17.51 10.89 -4.61
CA ARG A 54 -18.52 11.19 -3.58
C ARG A 54 -17.99 12.23 -2.60
N ALA A 55 -16.77 12.04 -2.09
CA ALA A 55 -16.12 12.93 -1.12
C ALA A 55 -15.84 14.31 -1.69
N ALA A 56 -15.54 14.43 -2.98
CA ALA A 56 -15.32 15.71 -3.67
C ALA A 56 -16.54 16.65 -3.65
N LYS A 57 -17.73 16.14 -3.32
CA LYS A 57 -18.97 16.92 -3.15
C LYS A 57 -19.17 17.43 -1.73
N ALA A 58 -18.30 17.06 -0.79
CA ALA A 58 -18.34 17.51 0.59
C ALA A 58 -18.15 19.03 0.67
N SER A 59 -18.84 19.65 1.61
CA SER A 59 -18.75 21.10 1.84
C SER A 59 -17.65 21.48 2.84
N THR A 60 -17.13 20.50 3.60
CA THR A 60 -16.06 20.70 4.60
C THR A 60 -15.06 19.54 4.59
N ALA A 61 -13.87 19.78 5.16
CA ALA A 61 -12.84 18.75 5.30
C ALA A 61 -13.27 17.62 6.24
N GLU A 62 -14.06 17.91 7.28
CA GLU A 62 -14.60 16.90 8.19
C GLU A 62 -15.63 16.01 7.49
N GLU A 63 -16.47 16.59 6.62
CA GLU A 63 -17.40 15.80 5.82
C GLU A 63 -16.66 14.91 4.80
N PHE A 64 -15.62 15.45 4.16
CA PHE A 64 -14.75 14.69 3.26
C PHE A 64 -14.12 13.50 3.99
N ASP A 65 -13.49 13.73 5.14
CA ASP A 65 -12.85 12.68 5.94
C ASP A 65 -13.85 11.62 6.42
N ARG A 66 -15.05 12.05 6.85
CA ARG A 66 -16.14 11.17 7.26
C ARG A 66 -16.64 10.28 6.12
N ILE A 67 -16.77 10.80 4.90
CA ILE A 67 -17.21 9.99 3.75
C ILE A 67 -16.20 8.88 3.46
N LEU A 68 -14.91 9.21 3.50
CA LEU A 68 -13.86 8.23 3.23
C LEU A 68 -13.65 7.25 4.40
N SER A 69 -13.86 7.66 5.65
CA SER A 69 -13.71 6.77 6.80
C SER A 69 -14.83 5.74 6.94
N THR A 70 -16.01 5.98 6.36
CA THR A 70 -17.11 4.99 6.33
C THR A 70 -17.11 4.12 5.08
N ALA A 71 -16.25 4.41 4.10
CA ALA A 71 -16.26 3.76 2.79
C ALA A 71 -16.06 2.23 2.86
N ALA A 72 -15.07 1.77 3.63
CA ALA A 72 -14.81 0.34 3.79
C ALA A 72 -16.01 -0.41 4.40
N ALA A 73 -16.63 0.15 5.45
CA ALA A 73 -17.81 -0.42 6.08
C ALA A 73 -19.06 -0.40 5.18
N GLU A 74 -19.18 0.60 4.29
CA GLU A 74 -20.30 0.67 3.32
C GLU A 74 -20.13 -0.31 2.15
N GLU A 75 -18.89 -0.60 1.69
CA GLU A 75 -18.62 -1.57 0.63
C GLU A 75 -18.63 -3.03 1.14
N ALA A 76 -18.24 -3.26 2.40
CA ALA A 76 -18.20 -4.57 3.02
C ALA A 76 -18.95 -4.58 4.37
N PRO A 77 -20.29 -4.51 4.38
CA PRO A 77 -21.08 -4.46 5.61
C PRO A 77 -21.05 -5.76 6.43
N ASP A 78 -20.59 -6.87 5.84
CA ASP A 78 -20.49 -8.19 6.47
C ASP A 78 -19.07 -8.48 7.05
N ASP A 79 -18.36 -7.44 7.49
CA ASP A 79 -17.08 -7.44 8.25
C ASP A 79 -15.80 -7.95 7.55
N PHE A 80 -15.87 -8.40 6.29
CA PHE A 80 -14.67 -8.75 5.53
C PHE A 80 -14.34 -7.67 4.50
N ASP A 81 -13.57 -6.65 4.91
CA ASP A 81 -13.02 -5.63 4.01
C ASP A 81 -11.93 -6.21 3.10
N TRP A 82 -12.36 -7.04 2.16
CA TRP A 82 -11.49 -7.61 1.14
C TRP A 82 -11.07 -6.57 0.09
N LEU A 83 -11.89 -5.54 -0.10
CA LEU A 83 -11.72 -4.55 -1.16
C LEU A 83 -10.60 -3.57 -0.85
N PHE A 84 -10.57 -3.02 0.37
CA PHE A 84 -9.53 -2.10 0.80
C PHE A 84 -8.49 -2.76 1.71
N ARG A 85 -8.68 -4.04 2.09
CA ARG A 85 -7.74 -4.82 2.91
C ARG A 85 -7.44 -4.16 4.26
N GLY A 86 -8.43 -3.48 4.86
CA GLY A 86 -8.27 -2.74 6.10
C GLY A 86 -7.49 -1.43 5.96
N LEU A 87 -7.19 -1.00 4.74
CA LEU A 87 -6.48 0.25 4.46
C LEU A 87 -7.44 1.43 4.33
N ASP A 88 -6.91 2.61 4.62
CA ASP A 88 -7.60 3.89 4.44
C ASP A 88 -7.93 4.16 2.95
N VAL A 89 -9.22 4.44 2.66
CA VAL A 89 -9.65 4.89 1.33
C VAL A 89 -9.02 6.24 1.00
N GLY A 90 -8.36 6.31 -0.16
CA GLY A 90 -7.52 7.44 -0.60
C GLY A 90 -6.02 7.10 -0.62
N VAL A 91 -5.62 6.00 0.02
CA VAL A 91 -4.26 5.42 -0.08
C VAL A 91 -4.27 3.92 -0.38
N ALA A 92 -5.41 3.23 -0.16
CA ALA A 92 -5.57 1.80 -0.40
C ALA A 92 -5.23 1.41 -1.85
N GLY A 93 -5.78 2.16 -2.83
CA GLY A 93 -5.57 1.87 -4.25
C GLY A 93 -4.10 1.90 -4.65
N LEU A 94 -3.37 2.94 -4.25
CA LEU A 94 -1.93 3.03 -4.50
C LEU A 94 -1.18 1.91 -3.80
N THR A 95 -1.51 1.64 -2.54
CA THR A 95 -0.84 0.61 -1.74
C THR A 95 -0.97 -0.78 -2.39
N LEU A 96 -2.15 -1.15 -2.87
CA LEU A 96 -2.36 -2.44 -3.55
C LEU A 96 -1.70 -2.49 -4.93
N VAL A 97 -1.73 -1.41 -5.72
CA VAL A 97 -0.99 -1.34 -6.99
C VAL A 97 0.51 -1.51 -6.78
N LEU A 98 1.06 -0.89 -5.73
CA LEU A 98 2.46 -1.04 -5.35
C LEU A 98 2.78 -2.49 -4.94
N SER A 99 1.94 -3.11 -4.11
CA SER A 99 2.12 -4.51 -3.73
C SER A 99 2.04 -5.47 -4.93
N ALA A 100 1.06 -5.29 -5.83
CA ALA A 100 0.92 -6.07 -7.07
C ALA A 100 2.14 -5.89 -8.00
N ALA A 101 2.75 -4.70 -8.00
CA ALA A 101 3.98 -4.39 -8.72
C ALA A 101 5.26 -4.76 -7.94
N TYR A 102 5.16 -5.57 -6.89
CA TYR A 102 6.26 -6.05 -6.05
C TYR A 102 7.10 -4.96 -5.36
N TYR A 103 6.45 -3.87 -4.97
CA TYR A 103 6.97 -2.97 -3.94
C TYR A 103 6.48 -3.48 -2.59
N ALA A 104 7.39 -3.76 -1.66
CA ALA A 104 7.02 -4.25 -0.35
C ALA A 104 6.55 -3.06 0.51
N THR A 105 5.23 -2.85 0.59
CA THR A 105 4.64 -1.76 1.36
C THR A 105 4.66 -2.07 2.85
N CYS A 106 4.86 -1.05 3.68
CA CYS A 106 4.98 -1.21 5.13
C CYS A 106 4.34 -0.08 5.94
N PHE A 107 3.79 0.93 5.28
CA PHE A 107 3.04 2.01 5.91
C PHE A 107 2.16 2.66 4.86
N SER A 108 0.94 3.03 5.22
CA SER A 108 0.15 4.00 4.45
C SER A 108 -0.65 4.86 5.41
N CYS A 109 -0.88 6.11 5.03
CA CYS A 109 -1.71 7.02 5.79
C CYS A 109 -2.29 8.06 4.85
N ARG A 110 -3.61 8.24 4.87
CA ARG A 110 -4.26 9.32 4.09
C ARG A 110 -4.15 10.70 4.71
N THR A 111 -3.58 10.78 5.93
CA THR A 111 -3.66 11.94 6.84
C THR A 111 -5.10 12.24 7.28
N HIS A 112 -5.27 12.52 8.56
CA HIS A 112 -6.52 13.10 9.09
C HIS A 112 -6.27 14.55 9.50
N PRO A 113 -7.31 15.38 9.63
CA PRO A 113 -7.17 16.75 10.13
C PRO A 113 -6.60 16.73 11.55
N SER A 114 -5.28 16.79 11.69
CA SER A 114 -4.60 16.98 12.98
C SER A 114 -4.10 18.42 13.08
N ILE A 115 -3.87 18.85 14.32
CA ILE A 115 -3.55 20.23 14.69
C ILE A 115 -2.19 20.71 14.11
N SER A 116 -1.36 19.79 13.60
CA SER A 116 -0.07 20.04 12.93
C SER A 116 -0.20 19.81 11.43
N GLY A 117 -0.51 20.86 10.67
CA GLY A 117 -0.82 20.84 9.23
C GLY A 117 0.31 20.46 8.25
N ASP A 118 1.21 19.54 8.64
CA ASP A 118 2.36 19.08 7.85
C ASP A 118 2.25 17.63 7.34
N HIS A 119 1.16 16.92 7.65
CA HIS A 119 1.00 15.55 7.20
C HIS A 119 0.40 15.52 5.79
N MET A 120 1.14 14.94 4.85
CA MET A 120 0.70 14.65 3.50
C MET A 120 0.28 13.18 3.42
N PRO A 121 -0.75 12.81 2.64
CA PRO A 121 -1.03 11.41 2.37
C PRO A 121 0.21 10.74 1.79
N GLN A 122 0.51 9.53 2.26
CA GLN A 122 1.76 8.84 1.95
C GLN A 122 1.65 7.31 2.02
N VAL A 123 2.53 6.64 1.27
CA VAL A 123 2.78 5.20 1.31
C VAL A 123 4.30 4.97 1.41
N ILE A 124 4.75 4.22 2.42
CA ILE A 124 6.16 3.85 2.59
C ILE A 124 6.34 2.40 2.19
N MET A 125 7.44 2.13 1.51
CA MET A 125 7.78 0.82 0.99
C MET A 125 9.29 0.59 0.94
N ALA A 126 9.68 -0.67 0.73
CA ALA A 126 11.00 -1.06 0.27
C ALA A 126 10.93 -1.64 -1.14
N ALA A 127 11.90 -1.31 -1.99
CA ALA A 127 11.97 -1.82 -3.35
C ALA A 127 13.39 -1.73 -3.92
N GLU A 128 13.65 -2.56 -4.94
CA GLU A 128 14.88 -2.50 -5.72
C GLU A 128 15.04 -1.12 -6.39
N PRO A 129 16.26 -0.54 -6.47
CA PRO A 129 16.48 0.80 -7.01
C PRO A 129 15.89 1.04 -8.40
N GLN A 130 15.88 0.02 -9.26
CA GLN A 130 15.28 0.10 -10.60
C GLN A 130 13.76 0.29 -10.57
N ARG A 131 13.06 -0.35 -9.63
CA ARG A 131 11.62 -0.17 -9.43
C ARG A 131 11.34 1.24 -8.91
N VAL A 132 12.13 1.73 -7.94
CA VAL A 132 11.98 3.09 -7.43
C VAL A 132 12.16 4.16 -8.51
N ARG A 133 13.05 3.95 -9.49
CA ARG A 133 13.18 4.87 -10.65
C ARG A 133 11.91 4.92 -11.51
N VAL A 134 11.27 3.77 -11.72
CA VAL A 134 10.02 3.68 -12.48
C VAL A 134 8.90 4.38 -11.72
N LEU A 135 8.75 4.11 -10.42
CA LEU A 135 7.82 4.83 -9.54
C LEU A 135 8.03 6.35 -9.61
N ALA A 136 9.28 6.82 -9.46
CA ALA A 136 9.60 8.25 -9.52
C ALA A 136 9.16 8.89 -10.84
N GLY A 137 9.24 8.17 -11.95
CA GLY A 137 8.75 8.61 -13.26
C GLY A 137 7.22 8.79 -13.30
N TYR A 138 6.45 7.84 -12.75
CA TYR A 138 4.98 7.98 -12.65
C TYR A 138 4.59 9.05 -11.64
N ALA A 139 5.25 9.09 -10.48
CA ALA A 139 4.99 10.07 -9.43
C ALA A 139 5.15 11.49 -9.94
N ALA A 140 6.24 11.79 -10.66
CA ALA A 140 6.47 13.10 -11.26
C ALA A 140 5.33 13.51 -12.22
N ARG A 141 4.80 12.57 -13.01
CA ARG A 141 3.67 12.85 -13.92
C ARG A 141 2.34 13.03 -13.19
N ALA A 142 2.14 12.32 -12.07
CA ALA A 142 0.97 12.42 -11.23
C ALA A 142 1.01 13.58 -10.23
N GLY A 143 2.08 14.40 -10.22
CA GLY A 143 2.25 15.48 -9.25
C GLY A 143 2.55 15.00 -7.82
N CYS A 144 3.06 13.79 -7.69
CA CYS A 144 3.47 13.17 -6.43
C CYS A 144 4.97 13.33 -6.18
N GLY A 145 5.35 13.29 -4.92
CA GLY A 145 6.73 13.26 -4.45
C GLY A 145 7.17 11.85 -4.14
N VAL A 146 8.48 11.63 -4.20
CA VAL A 146 9.13 10.38 -3.81
C VAL A 146 10.42 10.73 -3.10
N GLU A 147 10.58 10.29 -1.86
CA GLU A 147 11.76 10.59 -1.04
C GLU A 147 12.20 9.42 -0.15
N ASN A 148 13.43 9.46 0.36
CA ASN A 148 13.89 8.46 1.32
C ASN A 148 13.16 8.61 2.66
N ALA A 149 12.63 7.51 3.20
CA ALA A 149 11.89 7.48 4.46
C ALA A 149 12.71 7.01 5.68
N GLY A 150 14.03 6.93 5.54
CA GLY A 150 14.94 6.32 6.53
C GLY A 150 15.10 4.81 6.34
N ASP A 151 16.15 4.23 6.94
CA ASP A 151 16.45 2.78 6.92
C ASP A 151 16.46 2.11 5.53
N GLY A 152 16.70 2.89 4.48
CA GLY A 152 16.69 2.43 3.08
C GLY A 152 15.30 2.24 2.50
N LEU A 153 14.25 2.76 3.15
CA LEU A 153 12.89 2.82 2.65
C LEU A 153 12.67 4.06 1.76
N VAL A 154 11.58 4.02 1.01
CA VAL A 154 11.11 5.13 0.17
C VAL A 154 9.65 5.45 0.50
N CYS A 155 9.33 6.73 0.52
CA CYS A 155 8.00 7.29 0.72
C CYS A 155 7.50 7.89 -0.59
N ALA A 156 6.35 7.42 -1.08
CA ALA A 156 5.56 8.14 -2.08
C ALA A 156 4.51 8.98 -1.36
N TYR A 157 4.45 10.28 -1.64
CA TYR A 157 3.55 11.22 -0.95
C TYR A 157 2.97 12.25 -1.92
N ALA A 158 1.89 12.92 -1.54
CA ALA A 158 1.31 13.96 -2.37
C ALA A 158 0.59 15.04 -1.57
N ALA A 159 0.22 16.14 -2.25
CA ALA A 159 -0.55 17.22 -1.63
C ALA A 159 -1.99 16.80 -1.27
N SER A 160 -2.52 15.75 -1.90
CA SER A 160 -3.87 15.24 -1.64
C SER A 160 -4.02 13.77 -2.06
N VAL A 161 -5.07 13.10 -1.56
CA VAL A 161 -5.36 11.70 -1.89
C VAL A 161 -5.71 11.51 -3.36
N GLU A 162 -6.27 12.53 -4.02
CA GLU A 162 -6.56 12.51 -5.45
C GLU A 162 -5.28 12.38 -6.30
N HIS A 163 -4.18 12.98 -5.86
CA HIS A 163 -2.89 12.84 -6.55
C HIS A 163 -2.32 11.43 -6.38
N LEU A 164 -2.40 10.85 -5.18
CA LEU A 164 -2.00 9.45 -4.97
C LEU A 164 -2.89 8.47 -5.75
N HIS A 165 -4.18 8.77 -5.85
CA HIS A 165 -5.11 8.01 -6.66
C HIS A 165 -4.76 8.10 -8.16
N ALA A 166 -4.43 9.29 -8.66
CA ALA A 166 -3.94 9.46 -10.03
C ALA A 166 -2.63 8.69 -10.28
N LEU A 167 -1.73 8.62 -9.29
CA LEU A 167 -0.53 7.77 -9.35
C LEU A 167 -0.90 6.28 -9.43
N ALA A 168 -1.85 5.82 -8.61
CA ALA A 168 -2.34 4.44 -8.65
C ALA A 168 -2.90 4.09 -10.03
N GLN A 169 -3.75 4.95 -10.60
CA GLN A 169 -4.29 4.78 -11.96
C GLN A 169 -3.19 4.74 -13.02
N ALA A 170 -2.20 5.63 -12.94
CA ALA A 170 -1.11 5.69 -13.90
C ALA A 170 -0.22 4.44 -13.87
N MET A 171 0.06 3.91 -12.68
CA MET A 171 0.81 2.67 -12.51
C MET A 171 0.00 1.44 -12.93
N LEU A 172 -1.30 1.41 -12.62
CA LEU A 172 -2.20 0.33 -13.04
C LEU A 172 -2.30 0.24 -14.57
N ALA A 173 -2.42 1.39 -15.25
CA ALA A 173 -2.39 1.47 -16.70
C ALA A 173 -1.05 1.01 -17.31
N ALA A 174 0.03 1.03 -16.50
CA ALA A 174 1.36 0.60 -16.88
C ALA A 174 1.74 -0.82 -16.42
N ARG A 175 0.76 -1.64 -16.05
CA ARG A 175 0.96 -3.04 -15.61
C ARG A 175 1.99 -3.80 -16.45
N ALA A 176 1.86 -3.77 -17.78
CA ALA A 176 2.75 -4.51 -18.68
C ALA A 176 4.22 -4.09 -18.53
N GLU A 177 4.50 -2.79 -18.41
CA GLU A 177 5.86 -2.26 -18.18
C GLU A 177 6.40 -2.68 -16.82
N LEU A 178 5.56 -2.70 -15.79
CA LEU A 178 5.94 -3.09 -14.42
C LEU A 178 6.19 -4.60 -14.29
N GLU A 179 5.48 -5.42 -15.06
CA GLU A 179 5.67 -6.88 -15.15
C GLU A 179 6.96 -7.25 -15.92
N GLU A 180 7.44 -6.41 -16.84
CA GLU A 180 8.71 -6.59 -17.55
C GLU A 180 9.94 -6.34 -16.66
N LEU A 181 9.78 -5.65 -15.53
CA LEU A 181 10.89 -5.41 -14.60
C LEU A 181 11.38 -6.71 -13.95
N PRO A 182 12.70 -6.88 -13.74
CA PRO A 182 13.22 -8.05 -13.06
C PRO A 182 12.52 -8.27 -11.72
N GLN A 183 12.13 -9.52 -11.45
CA GLN A 183 11.52 -9.85 -10.17
C GLN A 183 12.46 -9.47 -9.01
N PRO A 184 11.91 -8.96 -7.89
CA PRO A 184 12.74 -8.65 -6.73
C PRO A 184 13.41 -9.91 -6.18
N SER A 185 14.61 -9.73 -5.63
CA SER A 185 15.43 -10.83 -5.10
C SER A 185 14.74 -11.63 -3.98
N TRP A 186 13.79 -11.04 -3.26
CA TRP A 186 13.01 -11.72 -2.21
C TRP A 186 11.88 -12.60 -2.76
N ARG A 187 11.36 -12.33 -3.96
CA ARG A 187 10.13 -12.97 -4.48
C ARG A 187 10.21 -14.50 -4.55
N PRO A 188 11.29 -15.12 -5.08
CA PRO A 188 11.38 -16.58 -5.16
C PRO A 188 11.38 -17.29 -3.81
N ARG A 189 11.70 -16.57 -2.72
CA ARG A 189 11.88 -17.12 -1.38
C ARG A 189 10.69 -16.87 -0.44
N VAL A 190 9.65 -16.15 -0.90
CA VAL A 190 8.46 -15.85 -0.10
C VAL A 190 7.76 -17.13 0.36
N GLN A 191 7.65 -18.12 -0.53
CA GLN A 191 7.00 -19.40 -0.23
C GLN A 191 7.71 -20.21 0.86
N GLU A 192 9.00 -19.95 1.12
CA GLU A 192 9.74 -20.59 2.23
C GLU A 192 9.20 -20.17 3.61
N TYR A 193 8.49 -19.04 3.68
CA TYR A 193 8.04 -18.45 4.95
C TYR A 193 6.52 -18.37 5.08
N LEU A 194 5.76 -18.66 4.01
CA LEU A 194 4.30 -18.77 4.06
C LEU A 194 3.83 -20.14 4.57
N SER A 195 4.69 -21.17 4.51
CA SER A 195 4.36 -22.57 4.88
C SER A 195 4.40 -22.86 6.38
N ASP A 196 4.82 -21.92 7.21
CA ASP A 196 5.05 -22.15 8.64
C ASP A 196 3.80 -21.89 9.52
N GLU A 197 2.69 -21.37 8.96
CA GLU A 197 1.46 -21.10 9.72
C GLU A 197 0.43 -22.26 9.70
N ASP A 198 0.64 -23.31 8.90
CA ASP A 198 -0.25 -24.50 8.86
C ASP A 198 0.18 -25.63 9.84
N SER A 199 1.24 -25.44 10.64
CA SER A 199 1.71 -26.50 11.56
C SER A 199 1.04 -26.54 12.94
N ASP A 200 0.11 -25.63 13.23
CA ASP A 200 -0.71 -25.68 14.45
C ASP A 200 -2.09 -26.30 14.16
N GLU A 201 -2.12 -27.43 13.44
CA GLU A 201 -3.19 -28.42 13.63
C GLU A 201 -2.99 -29.01 15.03
N PHE A 202 -3.47 -28.29 16.04
CA PHE A 202 -3.52 -28.72 17.43
C PHE A 202 -4.48 -29.91 17.48
N GLU A 203 -3.93 -31.12 17.28
CA GLU A 203 -4.63 -32.39 17.43
C GLU A 203 -5.09 -32.50 18.89
N TRP A 204 -6.35 -32.16 19.16
CA TRP A 204 -6.99 -32.57 20.39
C TRP A 204 -7.08 -34.10 20.35
N THR A 205 -6.06 -34.78 20.88
CA THR A 205 -6.22 -36.15 21.31
C THR A 205 -7.17 -36.12 22.50
N ASP A 206 -8.44 -36.38 22.22
CA ASP A 206 -9.42 -36.79 23.22
C ASP A 206 -8.92 -38.10 23.84
N ASP A 207 -8.12 -37.99 24.90
CA ASP A 207 -7.89 -39.10 25.82
C ASP A 207 -9.16 -39.28 26.67
N GLU A 208 -10.15 -39.96 26.10
CA GLU A 208 -10.99 -40.85 26.90
C GLU A 208 -10.11 -42.02 27.37
N THR A 209 -9.82 -42.10 28.67
CA THR A 209 -10.16 -43.25 29.53
C THR A 209 -9.40 -43.23 30.86
N GLY A 210 -10.16 -43.33 31.95
CA GLY A 210 -9.66 -43.52 33.32
C GLY A 210 -10.73 -43.37 34.39
#